data_AF-A0A941XRQ7-F1
#
_entry.id   AF-A0A941XRQ7-F1
#
_cell.length_a   1.000
_cell.length_b   1.000
_cell.length_c   1.000
_cell.angle_alpha   90.00
_cell.angle_beta   90.00
_cell.angle_gamma   90.00
#
_symmetry.space_group_name_H-M   'P 1'
#
loop_
_entity.id
_entity.type
_entity.pdbx_description
1 polymer ?
#
loop_
_entity_poly.entity_id
_entity_poly.type
_entity_poly.pdbx_seq_one_letter_code
_entity_poly.pdbx_strand_id
1 'polypeptide(L)' 'MKIIKYLIKSFLIGTISILLINLIGQFFYFEIPFNFINVALIGFFYLPGLILVLLILLL' A
#
# COMPACT_ATOMS: atom_id res chain seq x y z
N MET A 1 -12.65 19.60 -6.96
CA MET A 1 -11.43 19.78 -6.12
C MET A 1 -11.32 18.81 -4.94
N LYS A 2 -12.36 18.63 -4.09
CA LYS A 2 -12.27 17.72 -2.92
C LYS A 2 -11.85 16.28 -3.28
N ILE A 3 -12.42 15.73 -4.36
CA ILE A 3 -12.12 14.37 -4.84
C ILE A 3 -10.67 14.24 -5.30
N ILE A 4 -10.16 15.20 -6.10
CA ILE A 4 -8.76 15.19 -6.57
C ILE A 4 -7.79 15.24 -5.38
N LYS A 5 -8.07 16.09 -4.39
CA LYS A 5 -7.26 16.16 -3.16
C LYS A 5 -7.28 14.84 -2.38
N TYR A 6 -8.44 14.17 -2.34
CA TYR A 6 -8.57 12.86 -1.72
C TYR A 6 -7.76 11.79 -2.47
N LEU A 7 -7.87 11.74 -3.80
CA LEU A 7 -7.10 10.81 -4.64
C LEU A 7 -5.59 10.97 -4.43
N ILE A 8 -5.09 12.21 -4.47
CA ILE A 8 -3.67 12.50 -4.26
C ILE A 8 -3.23 12.08 -2.86
N LYS A 9 -4.04 12.38 -1.83
CA LYS A 9 -3.74 12.01 -0.44
C LYS A 9 -3.70 10.49 -0.28
N SER A 10 -4.70 9.78 -0.78
CA SER A 10 -4.76 8.32 -0.73
C SER A 10 -3.59 7.69 -1.49
N PHE A 11 -3.26 8.20 -2.67
CA PHE A 11 -2.09 7.72 -3.41
C PHE A 11 -0.81 7.86 -2.59
N LEU A 12 -0.51 9.05 -2.06
CA LEU A 12 0.64 9.31 -1.19
C LEU A 12 0.70 8.36 0.01
N ILE A 13 -0.44 8.14 0.68
CA ILE A 13 -0.52 7.23 1.83
C ILE A 13 -0.18 5.81 1.42
N GLY A 14 -0.74 5.32 0.30
CA GLY A 14 -0.42 4.00 -0.23
C GLY A 14 1.06 3.86 -0.58
N THR A 15 1.63 4.87 -1.24
CA THR A 15 3.05 4.87 -1.62
C THR A 15 3.97 4.81 -0.41
N ILE A 16 3.74 5.69 0.57
CA ILE A 16 4.55 5.78 1.80
C ILE A 16 4.42 4.49 2.60
N SER A 17 3.21 3.93 2.69
CA SER A 17 2.97 2.70 3.45
C SER A 17 3.75 1.53 2.85
N ILE A 18 3.70 1.33 1.52
CA ILE A 18 4.44 0.24 0.85
C ILE A 18 5.95 0.42 1.04
N LEU A 19 6.47 1.64 0.89
CA LEU A 19 7.89 1.92 1.10
C LEU A 19 8.33 1.61 2.52
N LEU A 20 7.56 2.03 3.53
CA LEU A 20 7.85 1.71 4.92
C LEU A 20 7.80 0.21 5.20
N ILE A 21 6.81 -0.49 4.65
CA ILE A 21 6.68 -1.94 4.81
C ILE A 21 7.86 -2.66 4.15
N ASN A 22 8.27 -2.27 2.94
CA ASN A 22 9.41 -2.90 2.26
C ASN A 22 10.73 -2.60 2.99
N LEU A 23 10.88 -1.40 3.55
CA LEU A 23 12.05 -1.04 4.35
C LEU A 23 12.17 -1.88 5.63
N ILE A 24 11.04 -2.23 6.26
CA ILE A 24 11.01 -3.15 7.41
C ILE A 24 11.11 -4.61 6.94
N GLY A 25 10.46 -4.94 5.84
CA GLY A 25 10.36 -6.28 5.27
C GLY A 25 11.69 -6.82 4.77
N GLN A 26 12.62 -5.95 4.36
CA GLN A 26 13.97 -6.35 3.97
C GLN A 26 14.70 -7.15 5.07
N PHE A 27 14.39 -6.90 6.35
CA PHE A 27 14.98 -7.62 7.48
C PHE A 27 14.42 -9.04 7.65
N PHE A 28 13.29 -9.35 7.01
CA PHE A 28 12.57 -10.62 7.10
C PHE A 28 12.43 -11.32 5.75
N TYR A 29 13.20 -10.92 4.73
CA TYR A 29 13.06 -11.40 3.34
C TYR A 29 11.63 -11.26 2.79
N PHE A 30 10.94 -10.20 3.19
CA PHE A 30 9.58 -9.90 2.78
C PHE A 30 9.53 -8.60 1.96
N GLU A 31 8.87 -8.63 0.81
CA GLU A 31 8.69 -7.45 -0.04
C GLU A 31 7.28 -7.43 -0.63
N ILE A 32 6.63 -6.27 -0.56
CA ILE A 32 5.37 -6.00 -1.25
C ILE A 32 5.70 -5.40 -2.62
N PRO A 33 5.22 -6.00 -3.73
CA PRO A 33 5.42 -5.46 -5.06
C PRO A 33 4.88 -4.04 -5.17
N PHE A 34 5.72 -3.12 -5.62
CA PHE A 34 5.32 -1.74 -5.84
C PHE A 34 4.58 -1.61 -7.18
N ASN A 35 3.26 -1.71 -7.15
CA ASN A 35 2.40 -1.53 -8.31
C ASN A 35 1.21 -0.62 -7.99
N PHE A 36 0.55 -0.10 -9.04
CA PHE A 36 -0.59 0.81 -8.89
C PHE A 36 -1.75 0.20 -8.10
N ILE A 37 -1.98 -1.11 -8.21
CA ILE A 37 -3.09 -1.81 -7.56
C ILE A 37 -2.86 -1.85 -6.04
N ASN A 38 -1.68 -2.25 -5.59
CA ASN A 38 -1.31 -2.32 -4.17
C ASN A 38 -1.32 -0.92 -3.53
N VAL A 39 -0.79 0.08 -4.24
CA VAL A 39 -0.84 1.49 -3.79
C VAL A 39 -2.27 1.96 -3.64
N ALA A 40 -3.16 1.65 -4.59
CA ALA A 40 -4.56 2.01 -4.50
C ALA A 40 -5.25 1.27 -3.33
N LEU A 41 -5.08 -0.04 -3.22
CA LEU A 41 -5.70 -0.83 -2.16
C LEU A 41 -5.31 -0.30 -0.77
N ILE A 42 -4.01 -0.13 -0.51
CA ILE A 42 -3.51 0.37 0.78
C ILE A 42 -3.87 1.86 0.96
N GLY A 43 -3.80 2.66 -0.09
CA GLY A 43 -4.07 4.11 -0.03
C GLY A 43 -5.54 4.48 0.18
N PHE A 44 -6.48 3.70 -0.37
CA PHE A 44 -7.92 3.92 -0.23
C PHE A 44 -8.51 3.22 0.99
N PHE A 45 -8.05 2.00 1.27
CA PHE A 45 -8.61 1.16 2.33
C PHE A 45 -7.73 1.06 3.57
N TYR A 46 -6.55 1.71 3.61
CA TYR A 46 -5.65 1.72 4.76
C TYR A 46 -5.30 0.30 5.23
N LEU A 47 -5.55 -0.01 6.51
CA LEU A 47 -5.33 -1.32 7.14
C LEU A 47 -6.06 -2.46 6.41
N PRO A 48 -7.39 -2.37 6.13
CA PRO A 48 -8.08 -3.37 5.33
C PRO A 48 -7.42 -3.65 3.98
N GLY A 49 -6.95 -2.61 3.29
CA GLY A 49 -6.24 -2.75 2.01
C GLY A 49 -4.90 -3.48 2.15
N LEU A 50 -4.20 -3.22 3.24
CA LEU A 50 -2.93 -3.87 3.58
C LEU A 50 -3.14 -5.36 3.86
N ILE A 51 -4.18 -5.72 4.63
CA ILE A 51 -4.55 -7.12 4.89
C ILE A 51 -4.88 -7.85 3.59
N LEU A 52 -5.63 -7.21 2.68
CA LEU A 52 -5.94 -7.75 1.36
C LEU A 52 -4.69 -8.03 0.54
N VAL A 53 -3.75 -7.08 0.47
CA VAL A 53 -2.48 -7.26 -0.25
C VAL A 53 -1.65 -8.40 0.35
N LEU A 54 -1.62 -8.52 1.68
CA LEU A 54 -0.93 -9.63 2.35
C LEU A 54 -1.58 -10.98 2.05
N LEU A 55 -2.91 -11.06 2.05
CA LEU A 55 -3.63 -12.29 1.68
C LEU A 55 -3.34 -12.69 0.23
N ILE A 56 -3.29 -11.73 -0.69
CA ILE A 56 -2.95 -11.97 -2.09
C ILE A 56 -1.52 -12.48 -2.24
N LEU A 57 -0.57 -11.95 -1.45
CA LEU A 57 0.83 -12.38 -1.49
C LEU A 57 1.07 -13.76 -0.88
N LEU A 58 0.19 -14.21 0.03
CA LEU A 58 0.29 -15.52 0.67
C LEU A 58 -0.25 -16.66 -0.20
N LEU A 59 -1.01 -16.33 -1.25
CA LEU A 59 -1.77 -17.25 -2.09
C LEU A 59 -1.00 -17.58 -3.37
#